data_AF-A0A6N7WPC2-F1
#
_entry.id   AF-A0A6N7WPC2-F1
#
_cell.length_a   1.000
_cell.length_b   1.000
_cell.length_c   1.000
_cell.angle_alpha   90.00
_cell.angle_beta   90.00
_cell.angle_gamma   90.00
#
_symmetry.space_group_name_H-M   'P 1'
#
loop_
_entity.id
_entity.type
_entity.pdbx_description
1 polymer ?
#
loop_
_entity_poly.entity_id
_entity_poly.type
_entity_poly.pdbx_seq_one_letter_code
_entity_poly.pdbx_strand_id
1 'polypeptide(L)'
;MAAEKYFPFRSVSGDRKYSAEDWAAYFALFIGNGVFYSSADRLKVTASEGMKLKVGKGAGFIAGRMYMLEADTTITLDTADGALNRIDRIVLRCDYTNRIITLAVKKGSYSASPTAPELTRDADAYELALADVYVSAGIVTITAAKITDQRLNTSLCGIVTGLVEQADTQEIFNEFYAYLQEFKQTTQVDIEAWTQEQQQAYITWYTEQQQAFATWYNSHTTAWQQEFTTWFDDIQGMLEGDVAANLTNRVIRLEERATALENDKAERVLLDEDQVAAGEENPQGFSLVIKNGALCVRRVV
;
A
#
# COMPACT_ATOMS: atom_id res chain seq x y z
N MET A 1 23.91 50.28 38.49
CA MET A 1 24.55 49.18 39.25
C MET A 1 26.04 49.46 39.32
N ALA A 2 26.71 49.14 40.43
CA ALA A 2 28.18 49.22 40.49
C ALA A 2 28.79 48.32 39.40
N ALA A 3 29.86 48.77 38.75
CA ALA A 3 30.46 48.07 37.62
C ALA A 3 31.11 46.73 38.00
N GLU A 4 31.46 46.56 39.28
CA GLU A 4 32.15 45.38 39.80
C GLU A 4 31.49 44.90 41.10
N LYS A 5 31.50 43.59 41.31
CA LYS A 5 30.93 42.93 42.48
C LYS A 5 31.81 41.75 42.89
N TYR A 6 32.14 41.69 44.17
CA TYR A 6 33.01 40.64 44.75
C TYR A 6 32.23 39.85 45.79
N PHE A 7 32.21 38.52 45.68
CA PHE A 7 31.27 37.65 46.40
C PHE A 7 31.74 36.18 46.44
N PRO A 8 31.56 35.43 47.55
CA PRO A 8 31.25 35.89 48.90
C PRO A 8 32.54 36.13 49.73
N PHE A 9 32.59 37.25 50.45
CA PHE A 9 33.59 37.54 51.49
C PHE A 9 32.99 37.44 52.90
N ARG A 10 33.85 37.14 53.88
CA ARG A 10 33.48 37.17 55.30
C ARG A 10 33.06 38.57 55.72
N SER A 11 31.95 38.68 56.44
CA SER A 11 31.56 39.95 57.08
C SER A 11 32.47 40.27 58.28
N VAL A 12 32.86 41.54 58.39
CA VAL A 12 33.50 42.12 59.57
C VAL A 12 32.58 43.21 60.12
N SER A 13 32.15 43.07 61.36
CA SER A 13 31.24 44.03 62.02
C SER A 13 29.93 44.30 61.27
N GLY A 14 29.43 43.35 60.45
CA GLY A 14 28.16 43.47 59.73
C GLY A 14 28.20 44.30 58.44
N ASP A 15 29.40 44.64 57.95
CA ASP A 15 29.61 45.43 56.72
C ASP A 15 29.11 44.76 55.42
N ARG A 16 29.09 43.42 55.38
CA ARG A 16 28.66 42.62 54.24
C ARG A 16 27.34 41.90 54.54
N LYS A 17 26.36 42.12 53.67
CA LYS A 17 25.10 41.38 53.60
C LYS A 17 24.88 40.96 52.16
N TYR A 18 24.44 39.74 51.98
CA TYR A 18 24.17 39.15 50.66
C TYR A 18 22.68 38.89 50.52
N SER A 19 22.11 39.29 49.38
CA SER A 19 20.72 39.01 49.08
C SER A 19 20.55 37.59 48.51
N ALA A 20 19.30 37.13 48.45
CA ALA A 20 18.98 35.89 47.75
C ALA A 20 19.32 35.99 46.25
N GLU A 21 19.22 37.19 45.68
CA GLU A 21 19.57 37.47 44.28
C GLU A 21 21.08 37.34 44.05
N ASP A 22 21.92 37.71 45.03
CA ASP A 22 23.37 37.55 44.94
C ASP A 22 23.76 36.08 44.83
N TRP A 23 23.18 35.25 45.69
CA TRP A 23 23.36 33.79 45.65
C TRP A 23 22.78 33.17 44.39
N ALA A 24 21.57 33.58 43.98
CA ALA A 24 20.93 33.06 42.78
C ALA A 24 21.77 33.37 41.53
N ALA A 25 22.29 34.60 41.40
CA ALA A 25 23.18 34.98 40.32
C ALA A 25 24.49 34.19 40.34
N TYR A 26 25.05 33.94 41.53
CA TYR A 26 26.25 33.11 41.67
C TYR A 26 26.02 31.66 41.23
N PHE A 27 24.95 31.01 41.69
CA PHE A 27 24.63 29.63 41.30
C PHE A 27 24.30 29.50 39.80
N ALA A 28 23.66 30.51 39.21
CA ALA A 28 23.34 30.54 37.79
C ALA A 28 24.58 30.55 36.88
N LEU A 29 25.79 30.84 37.40
CA LEU A 29 27.03 30.76 36.63
C LEU A 29 27.45 29.32 36.29
N PHE A 30 26.99 28.33 37.06
CA PHE A 30 27.44 26.93 36.91
C PHE A 30 26.31 25.90 36.97
N ILE A 31 25.07 26.31 37.24
CA ILE A 31 23.89 25.45 37.20
C ILE A 31 22.87 26.06 36.23
N GLY A 32 22.63 25.37 35.12
CA GLY A 32 21.61 25.74 34.14
C GLY A 32 20.17 25.57 34.66
N ASN A 33 19.23 26.24 34.00
CA ASN A 33 17.80 26.02 34.26
C ASN A 33 17.37 24.62 33.76
N GLY A 34 16.51 23.95 34.52
CA GLY A 34 15.95 22.66 34.11
C GLY A 34 15.51 21.78 35.25
N VAL A 35 15.20 20.53 34.93
CA VAL A 35 14.93 19.47 35.91
C VAL A 35 16.23 18.69 36.21
N PHE A 36 16.44 18.33 37.47
CA PHE A 36 17.48 17.37 37.84
C PHE A 36 17.03 15.97 37.45
N TYR A 37 17.60 15.47 36.36
CA TYR A 37 17.19 14.23 35.71
C TYR A 37 18.06 13.05 36.16
N SER A 38 17.96 12.69 37.45
CA SER A 38 18.64 11.49 37.98
C SER A 38 17.94 10.17 37.63
N SER A 39 16.67 10.23 37.20
CA SER A 39 15.90 9.11 36.66
C SER A 39 14.73 9.63 35.83
N ALA A 40 14.16 8.80 34.95
CA ALA A 40 13.07 9.20 34.06
C ALA A 40 11.83 9.80 34.77
N ASP A 41 11.57 9.40 36.02
CA ASP A 41 10.38 9.82 36.80
C ASP A 41 10.51 11.19 37.50
N ARG A 42 11.69 11.83 37.49
CA ARG A 42 11.91 13.06 38.27
C ARG A 42 11.10 14.24 37.72
N LEU A 43 10.16 14.75 38.51
CA LEU A 43 9.20 15.79 38.07
C LEU A 43 8.41 15.41 36.80
N LYS A 44 8.31 14.10 36.49
CA LYS A 44 7.52 13.60 35.36
C LYS A 44 6.05 13.83 35.63
N VAL A 45 5.32 14.35 34.65
CA VAL A 45 3.87 14.47 34.69
C VAL A 45 3.26 13.22 34.07
N THR A 46 2.41 12.52 34.81
CA THR A 46 1.69 11.34 34.35
C THR A 46 0.19 11.48 34.58
N ALA A 47 -0.60 10.74 33.81
CA ALA A 47 -2.04 10.71 33.99
C ALA A 47 -2.41 10.05 35.32
N SER A 48 -3.46 10.55 35.96
CA SER A 48 -4.08 9.98 37.16
C SER A 48 -5.59 9.80 36.92
N GLU A 49 -6.36 9.58 37.98
CA GLU A 49 -7.80 9.35 37.88
C GLU A 49 -8.57 10.62 37.44
N GLY A 50 -9.41 10.48 36.41
CA GLY A 50 -10.24 11.56 35.89
C GLY A 50 -9.43 12.72 35.31
N MET A 51 -9.77 13.96 35.69
CA MET A 51 -9.08 15.19 35.29
C MET A 51 -7.86 15.51 36.18
N LYS A 52 -7.19 14.50 36.72
CA LYS A 52 -6.03 14.66 37.59
C LYS A 52 -4.75 14.17 36.92
N LEU A 53 -3.66 14.82 37.28
CA LEU A 53 -2.31 14.49 36.88
C LEU A 53 -1.48 14.23 38.12
N LYS A 54 -0.54 13.30 38.01
CA LYS A 54 0.46 13.04 39.05
C LYS A 54 1.79 13.64 38.60
N VAL A 55 2.48 14.34 39.51
CA VAL A 55 3.85 14.80 39.30
C VAL A 55 4.76 14.02 40.23
N GLY A 56 5.72 13.31 39.66
CA GLY A 56 6.69 12.52 40.42
C GLY A 56 7.62 13.40 41.26
N LYS A 57 8.02 12.93 42.44
CA LYS A 57 9.02 13.59 43.28
C LYS A 57 10.31 13.87 42.51
N GLY A 58 11.00 14.93 42.85
CA GLY A 58 12.21 15.34 42.14
C GLY A 58 12.61 16.77 42.45
N ALA A 59 13.62 17.28 41.74
CA ALA A 59 14.11 18.63 41.94
C ALA A 59 14.27 19.36 40.61
N GLY A 60 14.16 20.68 40.64
CA GLY A 60 14.41 21.56 39.51
C GLY A 60 15.27 22.74 39.93
N PHE A 61 15.95 23.33 38.97
CA PHE A 61 16.71 24.56 39.13
C PHE A 61 16.16 25.61 38.17
N ILE A 62 15.77 26.77 38.69
CA ILE A 62 15.09 27.80 37.92
C ILE A 62 15.55 29.18 38.38
N ALA A 63 16.10 29.95 37.46
CA ALA A 63 16.61 31.31 37.68
C ALA A 63 17.51 31.42 38.93
N GLY A 64 18.46 30.50 39.08
CA GLY A 64 19.41 30.50 40.21
C GLY A 64 18.84 29.94 41.52
N ARG A 65 17.62 29.41 41.52
CA ARG A 65 16.90 28.95 42.71
C ARG A 65 16.48 27.50 42.57
N MET A 66 16.48 26.79 43.69
CA MET A 66 16.18 25.35 43.73
C MET A 66 14.73 25.11 44.15
N TYR A 67 14.10 24.16 43.46
CA TYR A 67 12.82 23.57 43.84
C TYR A 67 13.03 22.09 44.14
N MET A 68 12.37 21.59 45.19
CA MET A 68 12.37 20.18 45.54
C MET A 68 10.96 19.75 45.92
N LEU A 69 10.50 18.71 45.27
CA LEU A 69 9.28 17.99 45.59
C LEU A 69 9.68 16.67 46.23
N GLU A 70 9.44 16.53 47.54
CA GLU A 70 9.88 15.37 48.34
C GLU A 70 9.01 14.13 48.13
N ALA A 71 7.73 14.32 47.81
CA ALA A 71 6.76 13.27 47.56
C ALA A 71 5.91 13.58 46.33
N ASP A 72 5.44 12.53 45.65
CA ASP A 72 4.58 12.70 44.48
C ASP A 72 3.35 13.53 44.83
N THR A 73 3.00 14.49 43.97
CA THR A 73 1.85 15.36 44.18
C THR A 73 0.84 15.21 43.05
N THR A 74 -0.41 15.58 43.32
CA THR A 74 -1.48 15.53 42.34
C THR A 74 -1.92 16.94 41.98
N ILE A 75 -2.03 17.20 40.69
CA ILE A 75 -2.55 18.44 40.12
C ILE A 75 -3.91 18.12 39.51
N THR A 76 -4.91 18.94 39.82
CA THR A 76 -6.24 18.80 39.22
C THR A 76 -6.39 19.82 38.11
N LEU A 77 -6.80 19.38 36.93
CA LEU A 77 -7.18 20.25 35.82
C LEU A 77 -8.64 20.65 35.95
N ASP A 78 -8.96 21.83 35.43
CA ASP A 78 -10.35 22.25 35.26
C ASP A 78 -11.09 21.30 34.32
N THR A 79 -12.41 21.16 34.52
CA THR A 79 -13.28 20.40 33.63
C THR A 79 -13.12 20.85 32.18
N ALA A 80 -13.24 19.90 31.24
CA ALA A 80 -13.21 20.17 29.81
C ALA A 80 -14.43 21.00 29.39
N ASP A 81 -14.27 21.80 28.33
CA ASP A 81 -15.41 22.42 27.67
C ASP A 81 -16.17 21.38 26.84
N GLY A 82 -17.47 21.55 26.66
CA GLY A 82 -18.30 20.59 25.93
C GLY A 82 -18.09 20.61 24.41
N ALA A 83 -17.53 21.69 23.85
CA ALA A 83 -17.44 21.93 22.41
C ALA A 83 -16.02 22.17 21.90
N LEU A 84 -15.14 22.79 22.69
CA LEU A 84 -13.81 23.23 22.26
C LEU A 84 -12.68 22.49 23.00
N ASN A 85 -11.56 22.32 22.30
CA ASN A 85 -10.33 21.73 22.86
C ASN A 85 -9.47 22.83 23.51
N ARG A 86 -8.53 22.44 24.37
CA ARG A 86 -7.45 23.31 24.86
C ARG A 86 -6.19 22.51 25.18
N ILE A 87 -5.06 23.20 25.30
CA ILE A 87 -3.82 22.62 25.80
C ILE A 87 -3.45 23.34 27.10
N ASP A 88 -3.46 22.61 28.21
CA ASP A 88 -3.01 23.12 29.50
C ASP A 88 -1.52 22.77 29.68
N ARG A 89 -0.70 23.73 30.07
CA ARG A 89 0.74 23.53 30.28
C ARG A 89 1.05 23.44 31.76
N ILE A 90 1.68 22.35 32.18
CA ILE A 90 2.17 22.18 33.55
C ILE A 90 3.55 22.81 33.63
N VAL A 91 3.68 23.85 34.44
CA VAL A 91 4.93 24.60 34.60
C VAL A 91 5.47 24.50 36.01
N LEU A 92 6.79 24.56 36.12
CA LEU A 92 7.45 24.98 37.33
C LEU A 92 7.60 26.50 37.28
N ARG A 93 6.89 27.23 38.16
CA ARG A 93 6.84 28.69 38.17
C ARG A 93 7.60 29.24 39.38
N CYS A 94 8.67 29.97 39.11
CA CYS A 94 9.36 30.81 40.09
C CYS A 94 8.68 32.18 40.11
N ASP A 95 7.98 32.48 41.20
CA ASP A 95 7.31 33.76 41.43
C ASP A 95 8.20 34.64 42.32
N TYR A 96 8.70 35.75 41.76
CA TYR A 96 9.61 36.65 42.48
C TYR A 96 8.90 37.52 43.51
N THR A 97 7.60 37.75 43.33
CA THR A 97 6.78 38.58 44.22
C THR A 97 6.45 37.80 45.50
N ASN A 98 5.93 36.59 45.33
CA ASN A 98 5.57 35.68 46.42
C ASN A 98 6.78 34.91 46.97
N ARG A 99 7.93 34.97 46.27
CA ARG A 99 9.20 34.34 46.64
C ARG A 99 9.06 32.83 46.82
N ILE A 100 8.32 32.20 45.91
CA ILE A 100 8.03 30.77 45.95
C ILE A 100 8.20 30.16 44.56
N ILE A 101 8.63 28.90 44.52
CA ILE A 101 8.58 28.08 43.32
C ILE A 101 7.47 27.04 43.50
N THR A 102 6.52 27.01 42.57
CA THR A 102 5.36 26.11 42.64
C THR A 102 5.13 25.38 41.31
N LEU A 103 4.48 24.22 41.40
CA LEU A 103 3.88 23.58 40.24
C LEU A 103 2.56 24.28 39.94
N ALA A 104 2.40 24.78 38.72
CA ALA A 104 1.22 25.52 38.31
C ALA A 104 0.66 24.98 36.99
N VAL A 105 -0.66 25.05 36.86
CA VAL A 105 -1.36 24.80 35.59
C VAL A 105 -1.52 26.13 34.88
N LYS A 106 -0.90 26.25 33.71
CA LYS A 106 -1.12 27.36 32.80
C LYS A 106 -2.19 26.95 31.80
N LYS A 107 -3.42 27.40 32.07
CA LYS A 107 -4.60 27.01 31.30
C LYS A 107 -4.55 27.54 29.87
N GLY A 108 -4.86 26.67 28.91
CA GLY A 108 -4.97 27.01 27.49
C GLY A 108 -6.25 27.76 27.14
N SER A 109 -6.19 28.53 26.06
CA SER A 109 -7.38 29.09 25.43
C SER A 109 -8.17 27.99 24.69
N TYR A 110 -9.50 28.08 24.75
CA TYR A 110 -10.38 27.17 24.02
C TYR A 110 -10.31 27.44 22.51
N SER A 111 -10.09 26.39 21.71
CA SER A 111 -9.97 26.47 20.26
C SER A 111 -10.24 25.12 19.60
N ALA A 112 -10.67 25.12 18.34
CA ALA A 112 -10.72 23.90 17.52
C ALA A 112 -9.32 23.32 17.26
N SER A 113 -8.32 24.21 17.15
CA SER A 113 -6.89 23.89 17.01
C SER A 113 -6.12 24.61 18.11
N PRO A 114 -6.07 24.05 19.33
CA PRO A 114 -5.47 24.72 20.47
C PRO A 114 -3.96 24.75 20.39
N THR A 115 -3.36 25.82 20.92
CA THR A 115 -1.92 25.97 21.10
C THR A 115 -1.58 26.04 22.58
N ALA A 116 -0.40 25.53 22.94
CA ALA A 116 0.07 25.58 24.32
C ALA A 116 0.35 27.04 24.73
N PRO A 117 -0.02 27.47 25.96
CA PRO A 117 0.31 28.80 26.46
C PRO A 117 1.81 29.09 26.47
N GLU A 118 2.17 30.31 26.07
CA GLU A 118 3.55 30.81 26.15
C GLU A 118 4.05 30.87 27.60
N LEU A 119 5.34 30.63 27.81
CA LEU A 119 5.97 30.71 29.13
C LEU A 119 6.13 32.17 29.56
N THR A 120 5.89 32.44 30.84
CA THR A 120 6.20 33.74 31.45
C THR A 120 7.65 33.72 31.93
N ARG A 121 8.47 34.61 31.37
CA ARG A 121 9.90 34.77 31.71
C ARG A 121 10.23 36.26 31.72
N ASP A 122 9.72 36.95 32.72
CA ASP A 122 9.82 38.41 32.88
C ASP A 122 10.32 38.78 34.28
N ALA A 123 10.12 40.03 34.68
CA ALA A 123 10.55 40.55 35.98
C ALA A 123 9.73 40.01 37.16
N ASP A 124 8.54 39.47 36.92
CA ASP A 124 7.60 39.03 37.95
C ASP A 124 7.66 37.51 38.16
N ALA A 125 7.85 36.75 37.07
CA ALA A 125 8.00 35.31 37.15
C ALA A 125 8.90 34.70 36.07
N TYR A 126 9.42 33.52 36.35
CA TYR A 126 10.13 32.68 35.39
C TYR A 126 9.56 31.26 35.41
N GLU A 127 9.27 30.72 34.23
CA GLU A 127 8.62 29.41 34.08
C GLU A 127 9.43 28.43 33.23
N LEU A 128 9.38 27.16 33.62
CA LEU A 128 9.86 26.01 32.86
C LEU A 128 8.70 25.05 32.58
N ALA A 129 8.55 24.56 31.34
CA ALA A 129 7.46 23.64 30.98
C ALA A 129 7.83 22.18 31.30
N LEU A 130 7.06 21.54 32.18
CA LEU A 130 7.24 20.12 32.47
C LEU A 130 6.49 19.24 31.46
N ALA A 131 5.24 19.59 31.16
CA ALA A 131 4.44 18.86 30.18
C ALA A 131 3.32 19.71 29.59
N ASP A 132 2.89 19.35 28.39
CA ASP A 132 1.70 19.87 27.72
C ASP A 132 0.59 18.82 27.77
N VAL A 133 -0.62 19.22 28.14
CA VAL A 133 -1.76 18.32 28.33
C VAL A 133 -2.89 18.71 27.42
N TYR A 134 -3.21 17.83 26.48
CA TYR A 134 -4.28 18.03 25.51
C TYR A 134 -5.64 17.65 26.11
N VAL A 135 -6.46 18.66 26.40
CA VAL A 135 -7.82 18.50 26.91
C VAL A 135 -8.78 18.58 25.73
N SER A 136 -9.32 17.43 25.34
CA SER A 136 -10.31 17.33 24.25
C SER A 136 -11.69 17.79 24.73
N ALA A 137 -12.53 18.28 23.83
CA ALA A 137 -13.91 18.63 24.13
C ALA A 137 -14.64 17.43 24.79
N GLY A 138 -15.34 17.68 25.90
CA GLY A 138 -16.13 16.68 26.64
C GLY A 138 -15.33 15.60 27.37
N ILE A 139 -13.99 15.68 27.42
CA ILE A 139 -13.18 14.65 28.08
C ILE A 139 -13.37 14.69 29.61
N VAL A 140 -13.51 13.50 30.22
CA VAL A 140 -13.65 13.34 31.68
C VAL A 140 -12.45 12.68 32.34
N THR A 141 -11.58 12.05 31.55
CA THR A 141 -10.38 11.36 32.01
C THR A 141 -9.21 11.65 31.08
N ILE A 142 -8.09 12.13 31.63
CA ILE A 142 -6.84 12.32 30.89
C ILE A 142 -6.08 10.99 30.84
N THR A 143 -5.60 10.61 29.67
CA THR A 143 -4.75 9.43 29.47
C THR A 143 -3.31 9.84 29.15
N ALA A 144 -2.36 8.92 29.28
CA ALA A 144 -0.94 9.19 28.99
C ALA A 144 -0.72 9.71 27.56
N ALA A 145 -1.50 9.25 26.58
CA ALA A 145 -1.42 9.70 25.19
C ALA A 145 -1.79 11.19 24.98
N LYS A 146 -2.44 11.81 25.97
CA LYS A 146 -2.78 13.25 25.95
C LYS A 146 -1.73 14.12 26.63
N ILE A 147 -0.65 13.53 27.15
CA ILE A 147 0.41 14.23 27.86
C ILE A 147 1.68 14.18 27.00
N THR A 148 2.20 15.34 26.65
CA THR A 148 3.48 15.49 25.95
C THR A 148 4.51 16.00 26.94
N ASP A 149 5.55 15.21 27.19
CA ASP A 149 6.65 15.58 28.09
C ASP A 149 7.52 16.66 27.44
N GLN A 150 7.76 17.77 28.15
CA GLN A 150 8.56 18.90 27.69
C GLN A 150 9.86 19.07 28.49
N ARG A 151 10.14 18.20 29.47
CA ARG A 151 11.33 18.31 30.34
C ARG A 151 12.63 18.27 29.54
N LEU A 152 12.68 17.45 28.49
CA LEU A 152 13.87 17.30 27.62
C LEU A 152 13.98 18.41 26.56
N ASN A 153 12.95 19.25 26.40
CA ASN A 153 12.97 20.36 25.45
C ASN A 153 13.78 21.53 26.03
N THR A 154 14.99 21.74 25.51
CA THR A 154 15.93 22.76 25.99
C THR A 154 15.42 24.20 25.87
N SER A 155 14.47 24.46 24.98
CA SER A 155 13.88 25.80 24.84
C SER A 155 12.82 26.10 25.91
N LEU A 156 12.13 25.06 26.39
CA LEU A 156 11.02 25.19 27.32
C LEU A 156 11.39 24.86 28.77
N CYS A 157 12.17 23.80 29.00
CA CYS A 157 12.64 23.40 30.32
C CYS A 157 14.11 23.02 30.29
N GLY A 158 14.43 21.90 29.63
CA GLY A 158 15.77 21.31 29.63
C GLY A 158 16.10 20.52 30.89
N ILE A 159 17.19 19.76 30.80
CA ILE A 159 17.84 19.13 31.95
C ILE A 159 18.88 20.13 32.49
N VAL A 160 19.01 20.18 33.81
CA VAL A 160 20.09 20.97 34.45
C VAL A 160 21.45 20.51 33.93
N THR A 161 22.14 21.37 33.20
CA THR A 161 23.55 21.17 32.81
C THR A 161 24.44 21.92 33.79
N GLY A 162 25.21 21.20 34.60
CA GLY A 162 26.19 21.75 35.55
C GLY A 162 27.29 20.73 35.88
N LEU A 163 28.26 21.10 36.73
CA LEU A 163 29.43 20.27 37.12
C LEU A 163 29.09 19.02 37.97
N VAL A 164 27.81 18.72 38.16
CA VAL A 164 27.33 17.54 38.89
C VAL A 164 27.02 16.47 37.86
N GLU A 165 27.45 15.23 38.15
CA GLU A 165 27.24 14.01 37.37
C GLU A 165 25.95 14.08 36.54
N GLN A 166 26.14 14.12 35.22
CA GLN A 166 25.06 14.33 34.26
C GLN A 166 24.02 13.21 34.38
N ALA A 167 22.79 13.52 33.93
CA ALA A 167 21.72 12.54 33.76
C ALA A 167 22.25 11.25 33.13
N ASP A 168 21.82 10.10 33.63
CA ASP A 168 22.13 8.80 33.03
C ASP A 168 21.45 8.71 31.65
N THR A 169 22.13 9.26 30.64
CA THR A 169 21.68 9.28 29.25
C THR A 169 21.56 7.86 28.67
N GLN A 170 22.04 6.84 29.38
CA GLN A 170 21.92 5.45 28.98
C GLN A 170 20.46 4.97 29.03
N GLU A 171 19.66 5.41 30.00
CA GLU A 171 18.22 5.07 30.08
C GLU A 171 17.45 5.68 28.89
N ILE A 172 17.69 6.97 28.60
CA ILE A 172 17.09 7.67 27.45
C ILE A 172 17.55 7.00 26.13
N PHE A 173 18.83 6.66 26.02
CA PHE A 173 19.36 5.98 24.85
C PHE A 173 18.73 4.59 24.67
N ASN A 174 18.49 3.85 25.75
CA ASN A 174 17.86 2.54 25.71
C ASN A 174 16.39 2.62 25.28
N GLU A 175 15.61 3.57 25.81
CA GLU A 175 14.22 3.79 25.39
C GLU A 175 14.14 4.21 23.91
N PHE A 176 14.99 5.14 23.48
CA PHE A 176 15.05 5.57 22.09
C PHE A 176 15.50 4.43 21.16
N TYR A 177 16.46 3.62 21.59
CA TYR A 177 16.91 2.46 20.85
C TYR A 177 15.82 1.40 20.75
N ALA A 178 15.10 1.10 21.84
CA ALA A 178 13.98 0.16 21.85
C ALA A 178 12.85 0.59 20.90
N TYR A 179 12.46 1.87 20.95
CA TYR A 179 11.47 2.44 20.04
C TYR A 179 11.91 2.34 18.57
N LEU A 180 13.18 2.65 18.27
CA LEU A 180 13.73 2.50 16.93
C LEU A 180 13.75 1.04 16.45
N GLN A 181 14.00 0.07 17.33
CA GLN A 181 13.94 -1.34 16.98
C GLN A 181 12.51 -1.79 16.70
N GLU A 182 11.55 -1.40 17.53
CA GLU A 182 10.13 -1.71 17.33
C GLU A 182 9.60 -1.10 16.01
N PHE A 183 9.96 0.15 15.72
CA PHE A 183 9.61 0.81 14.47
C PHE A 183 10.18 0.06 13.25
N LYS A 184 11.45 -0.34 13.30
CA LYS A 184 12.10 -1.12 12.24
C LYS A 184 11.44 -2.49 12.07
N GLN A 185 11.15 -3.19 13.16
CA GLN A 185 10.51 -4.50 13.14
C GLN A 185 9.09 -4.44 12.57
N THR A 186 8.30 -3.45 12.99
CA THR A 186 6.92 -3.24 12.51
C THR A 186 6.91 -2.92 11.02
N THR A 187 7.77 -1.97 10.59
CA THR A 187 7.88 -1.60 9.18
C THR A 187 8.31 -2.78 8.31
N GLN A 188 9.23 -3.62 8.79
CA GLN A 188 9.66 -4.81 8.07
C GLN A 188 8.51 -5.83 7.95
N VAL A 189 7.79 -6.11 9.04
CA VAL A 189 6.63 -7.01 9.04
C VAL A 189 5.54 -6.50 8.10
N ASP A 190 5.25 -5.20 8.11
CA ASP A 190 4.23 -4.59 7.25
C ASP A 190 4.61 -4.68 5.76
N ILE A 191 5.89 -4.45 5.42
CA ILE A 191 6.39 -4.59 4.04
C ILE A 191 6.35 -6.06 3.59
N GLU A 192 6.75 -7.00 4.45
CA GLU A 192 6.70 -8.44 4.16
C GLU A 192 5.26 -8.92 3.95
N ALA A 193 4.33 -8.52 4.84
CA ALA A 193 2.90 -8.83 4.73
C ALA A 193 2.28 -8.25 3.47
N TRP A 194 2.52 -6.97 3.18
CA TRP A 194 2.04 -6.32 1.95
C TRP A 194 2.61 -7.00 0.69
N THR A 195 3.89 -7.36 0.70
CA THR A 195 4.53 -8.05 -0.44
C THR A 195 3.89 -9.42 -0.68
N GLN A 196 3.62 -10.19 0.38
CA GLN A 196 2.94 -11.49 0.29
C GLN A 196 1.50 -11.34 -0.22
N GLU A 197 0.76 -10.36 0.28
CA GLU A 197 -0.61 -10.07 -0.17
C GLU A 197 -0.64 -9.72 -1.66
N GLN A 198 0.27 -8.86 -2.13
CA GLN A 198 0.36 -8.49 -3.54
C GLN A 198 0.78 -9.68 -4.44
N GLN A 199 1.75 -10.49 -4.00
CA GLN A 199 2.14 -11.71 -4.73
C GLN A 199 0.98 -12.68 -4.86
N GLN A 200 0.24 -12.91 -3.77
CA GLN A 200 -0.90 -13.82 -3.79
C GLN A 200 -2.04 -13.29 -4.65
N ALA A 201 -2.35 -11.99 -4.57
CA ALA A 201 -3.34 -11.34 -5.41
C ALA A 201 -2.99 -11.47 -6.91
N TYR A 202 -1.72 -11.26 -7.27
CA TYR A 202 -1.24 -11.42 -8.63
C TYR A 202 -1.35 -12.88 -9.12
N ILE A 203 -0.93 -13.85 -8.31
CA ILE A 203 -1.02 -15.28 -8.64
C ILE A 203 -2.49 -15.68 -8.87
N THR A 204 -3.39 -15.29 -7.96
CA THR A 204 -4.82 -15.58 -8.06
C THR A 204 -5.39 -14.99 -9.34
N TRP A 205 -5.17 -13.70 -9.61
CA TRP A 205 -5.64 -13.05 -10.83
C TRP A 205 -5.12 -13.76 -12.09
N TYR A 206 -3.82 -14.08 -12.14
CA TYR A 206 -3.22 -14.76 -13.28
C TYR A 206 -3.83 -16.15 -13.54
N THR A 207 -4.00 -16.95 -12.49
CA THR A 207 -4.61 -18.29 -12.59
C THR A 207 -6.06 -18.21 -13.06
N GLU A 208 -6.84 -17.28 -12.52
CA GLU A 208 -8.22 -17.05 -12.96
C GLU A 208 -8.29 -16.66 -14.44
N GLN A 209 -7.38 -15.78 -14.91
CA GLN A 209 -7.30 -15.41 -16.32
C GLN A 209 -6.95 -16.59 -17.22
N GLN A 210 -5.98 -17.42 -16.83
CA GLN A 210 -5.63 -18.62 -17.59
C GLN A 210 -6.80 -19.60 -17.69
N GLN A 211 -7.50 -19.82 -16.58
CA GLN A 211 -8.64 -20.74 -16.55
C GLN A 211 -9.81 -20.20 -17.38
N ALA A 212 -10.09 -18.90 -17.29
CA ALA A 212 -11.11 -18.24 -18.10
C ALA A 212 -10.78 -18.37 -19.60
N PHE A 213 -9.53 -18.11 -19.99
CA PHE A 213 -9.07 -18.27 -21.36
C PHE A 213 -9.17 -19.72 -21.85
N ALA A 214 -8.70 -20.69 -21.06
CA ALA A 214 -8.78 -22.11 -21.41
C ALA A 214 -10.23 -22.56 -21.59
N THR A 215 -11.12 -22.14 -20.69
CA THR A 215 -12.56 -22.42 -20.75
C THR A 215 -13.17 -21.82 -22.02
N TRP A 216 -12.88 -20.56 -22.30
CA TRP A 216 -13.32 -19.88 -23.51
C TRP A 216 -12.82 -20.60 -24.76
N TYR A 217 -11.52 -20.87 -24.86
CA TYR A 217 -10.88 -21.51 -26.01
C TYR A 217 -11.48 -22.89 -26.31
N ASN A 218 -11.60 -23.74 -25.29
CA ASN A 218 -12.14 -25.08 -25.45
C ASN A 218 -13.62 -25.04 -25.86
N SER A 219 -14.43 -24.22 -25.19
CA SER A 219 -15.85 -24.06 -25.50
C SER A 219 -16.07 -23.62 -26.95
N HIS A 220 -15.33 -22.60 -27.41
CA HIS A 220 -15.48 -22.07 -28.77
C HIS A 220 -14.94 -23.03 -29.82
N THR A 221 -13.80 -23.68 -29.55
CA THR A 221 -13.24 -24.66 -30.49
C THR A 221 -14.20 -25.84 -30.69
N THR A 222 -14.81 -26.34 -29.61
CA THR A 222 -15.83 -27.39 -29.69
C THR A 222 -17.08 -26.93 -30.43
N ALA A 223 -17.58 -25.72 -30.13
CA ALA A 223 -18.74 -25.17 -30.82
C ALA A 223 -18.50 -25.02 -32.33
N TRP A 224 -17.36 -24.44 -32.74
CA TRP A 224 -17.02 -24.29 -34.15
C TRP A 224 -16.83 -25.63 -34.85
N GLN A 225 -16.23 -26.63 -34.19
CA GLN A 225 -16.12 -27.97 -34.74
C GLN A 225 -17.50 -28.60 -34.97
N GLN A 226 -18.43 -28.43 -34.04
CA GLN A 226 -19.80 -28.93 -34.19
C GLN A 226 -20.53 -28.21 -35.31
N GLU A 227 -20.52 -26.87 -35.32
CA GLU A 227 -21.14 -26.06 -36.37
C GLU A 227 -20.59 -26.40 -37.76
N PHE A 228 -19.28 -26.58 -37.89
CA PHE A 228 -18.65 -26.98 -39.14
C PHE A 228 -19.08 -28.38 -39.59
N THR A 229 -19.05 -29.37 -38.69
CA THR A 229 -19.46 -30.74 -39.03
C THR A 229 -20.92 -30.80 -39.42
N THR A 230 -21.82 -30.13 -38.69
CA THR A 230 -23.24 -30.03 -39.06
C THR A 230 -23.43 -29.40 -40.43
N TRP A 231 -22.78 -28.26 -40.68
CA TRP A 231 -22.83 -27.62 -41.99
C TRP A 231 -22.29 -28.53 -43.11
N PHE A 232 -21.19 -29.24 -42.87
CA PHE A 232 -20.58 -30.14 -43.85
C PHE A 232 -21.48 -31.35 -44.16
N ASP A 233 -22.02 -31.99 -43.13
CA ASP A 233 -22.95 -33.12 -43.25
C ASP A 233 -24.22 -32.72 -44.04
N ASP A 234 -24.75 -31.52 -43.80
CA ASP A 234 -25.89 -30.98 -44.54
C ASP A 234 -25.57 -30.83 -46.04
N ILE A 235 -24.39 -30.30 -46.39
CA ILE A 235 -23.93 -30.18 -47.78
C ILE A 235 -23.73 -31.56 -48.41
N GLN A 236 -23.16 -32.53 -47.68
CA GLN A 236 -23.02 -33.91 -48.17
C GLN A 236 -24.39 -34.53 -48.48
N GLY A 237 -25.36 -34.40 -47.58
CA GLY A 237 -26.71 -34.91 -47.77
C GLY A 237 -27.40 -34.34 -49.03
N MET A 238 -27.20 -33.05 -49.31
CA MET A 238 -27.73 -32.42 -50.54
C MET A 238 -27.09 -32.99 -51.81
N LEU A 239 -25.78 -33.23 -51.80
CA LEU A 239 -25.05 -33.74 -52.97
C LEU A 239 -25.33 -35.23 -53.22
N GLU A 240 -25.40 -36.05 -52.17
CA GLU A 240 -25.73 -37.47 -52.30
C GLU A 240 -27.17 -37.68 -52.79
N GLY A 241 -28.11 -36.84 -52.38
CA GLY A 241 -29.50 -36.94 -52.82
C GLY A 241 -29.69 -36.52 -54.29
N ASP A 242 -29.40 -35.26 -54.60
CA ASP A 242 -29.79 -34.68 -55.90
C ASP A 242 -28.86 -35.08 -57.05
N VAL A 243 -27.55 -35.14 -56.80
CA VAL A 243 -26.56 -35.44 -57.86
C VAL A 243 -26.51 -36.94 -58.13
N ALA A 244 -26.57 -37.80 -57.11
CA ALA A 244 -26.60 -39.24 -57.33
C ALA A 244 -27.89 -39.66 -58.06
N ALA A 245 -29.06 -39.14 -57.67
CA ALA A 245 -30.31 -39.39 -58.39
C ALA A 245 -30.24 -38.93 -59.86
N ASN A 246 -29.65 -37.76 -60.13
CA ASN A 246 -29.49 -37.26 -61.49
C ASN A 246 -28.52 -38.12 -62.33
N LEU A 247 -27.39 -38.52 -61.75
CA LEU A 247 -26.40 -39.39 -62.39
C LEU A 247 -27.01 -40.76 -62.72
N THR A 248 -27.73 -41.37 -61.78
CA THR A 248 -28.45 -42.63 -62.03
C THR A 248 -29.40 -42.49 -63.21
N ASN A 249 -30.20 -41.42 -63.26
CA ASN A 249 -31.10 -41.15 -64.38
C ASN A 249 -30.36 -40.95 -65.72
N ARG A 250 -29.13 -40.42 -65.71
CA ARG A 250 -28.31 -40.27 -66.92
C ARG A 250 -27.69 -41.59 -67.36
N VAL A 251 -27.24 -42.43 -66.43
CA VAL A 251 -26.70 -43.76 -66.72
C VAL A 251 -27.77 -44.63 -67.37
N ILE A 252 -28.98 -44.67 -66.80
CA ILE A 252 -30.13 -45.39 -67.37
C ILE A 252 -30.35 -45.00 -68.84
N ARG A 253 -30.39 -43.69 -69.14
CA ARG A 253 -30.56 -43.20 -70.53
C ARG A 253 -29.40 -43.56 -71.46
N LEU A 254 -28.18 -43.64 -70.95
CA LEU A 254 -27.01 -44.01 -71.76
C LEU A 254 -27.02 -45.52 -72.07
N GLU A 255 -27.40 -46.35 -71.11
CA GLU A 255 -27.57 -47.80 -71.30
C GLU A 255 -28.64 -48.08 -72.36
N GLU A 256 -29.81 -47.43 -72.25
CA GLU A 256 -30.87 -47.52 -73.27
C GLU A 256 -30.36 -47.18 -74.68
N ARG A 257 -29.55 -46.12 -74.83
CA ARG A 257 -28.97 -45.73 -76.12
C ARG A 257 -27.89 -46.69 -76.62
N ALA A 258 -27.09 -47.25 -75.73
CA ALA A 258 -26.06 -48.23 -76.08
C ALA A 258 -26.70 -49.51 -76.62
N THR A 259 -27.74 -50.03 -75.95
CA THR A 259 -28.48 -51.20 -76.44
C THR A 259 -29.12 -50.94 -77.79
N ALA A 260 -29.68 -49.75 -78.03
CA ALA A 260 -30.22 -49.37 -79.34
C ALA A 260 -29.14 -49.37 -80.44
N LEU A 261 -27.93 -48.88 -80.14
CA LEU A 261 -26.81 -48.86 -81.09
C LEU A 261 -26.23 -50.25 -81.35
N GLU A 262 -26.14 -51.12 -80.35
CA GLU A 262 -25.70 -52.51 -80.54
C GLU A 262 -26.68 -53.27 -81.44
N ASN A 263 -27.98 -53.06 -81.26
CA ASN A 263 -29.00 -53.61 -82.16
C ASN A 263 -28.86 -53.08 -83.60
N ASP A 264 -28.57 -51.78 -83.80
CA ASP A 264 -28.34 -51.20 -85.14
C ASP A 264 -27.04 -51.70 -85.80
N LYS A 265 -25.99 -51.96 -85.00
CA LYS A 265 -24.71 -52.50 -85.49
C LYS A 265 -24.82 -53.94 -85.95
N ALA A 266 -25.62 -54.76 -85.26
CA ALA A 266 -25.88 -56.14 -85.67
C ALA A 266 -26.52 -56.22 -87.07
N GLU A 267 -27.23 -55.18 -87.52
CA GLU A 267 -27.77 -55.09 -88.89
C GLU A 267 -26.71 -54.71 -89.96
N ARG A 268 -25.50 -54.25 -89.59
CA ARG A 268 -24.47 -53.76 -90.53
C ARG A 268 -23.15 -54.53 -90.45
N VAL A 269 -23.09 -55.73 -91.02
CA VAL A 269 -21.83 -56.49 -91.18
C VAL A 269 -21.22 -56.24 -92.57
N LEU A 270 -19.94 -55.84 -92.62
CA LEU A 270 -19.10 -55.86 -93.82
C LEU A 270 -18.19 -57.11 -93.76
N LEU A 271 -17.96 -57.76 -94.91
CA LEU A 271 -17.22 -59.04 -95.04
C LEU A 271 -15.89 -59.04 -94.27
N ASP A 272 -15.56 -60.15 -93.62
CA ASP A 272 -14.32 -60.33 -92.85
C ASP A 272 -13.09 -60.64 -93.74
N GLU A 273 -11.89 -60.68 -93.15
CA GLU A 273 -10.62 -60.87 -93.87
C GLU A 273 -10.56 -62.19 -94.66
N ASP A 274 -11.22 -63.24 -94.16
CA ASP A 274 -11.26 -64.55 -94.82
C ASP A 274 -12.25 -64.51 -96.00
N GLN A 275 -13.38 -63.82 -95.87
CA GLN A 275 -14.33 -63.59 -96.96
C GLN A 275 -13.76 -62.67 -98.05
N VAL A 276 -12.94 -61.67 -97.67
CA VAL A 276 -12.20 -60.82 -98.61
C VAL A 276 -11.10 -61.62 -99.33
N ALA A 277 -10.41 -62.53 -98.65
CA ALA A 277 -9.39 -63.39 -99.25
C ALA A 277 -9.97 -64.45 -100.20
N ALA A 278 -11.22 -64.88 -99.95
CA ALA A 278 -11.97 -65.77 -100.83
C ALA A 278 -12.53 -65.09 -102.09
N GLY A 279 -12.42 -63.75 -102.20
CA GLY A 279 -12.91 -62.98 -103.35
C GLY A 279 -14.42 -62.75 -103.36
N GLU A 280 -15.10 -62.87 -102.21
CA GLU A 280 -16.52 -62.56 -102.12
C GLU A 280 -16.75 -61.04 -102.22
N GLU A 281 -17.70 -60.62 -103.07
CA GLU A 281 -18.00 -59.20 -103.25
C GLU A 281 -18.80 -58.66 -102.07
N ASN A 282 -18.31 -57.55 -101.49
CA ASN A 282 -19.01 -56.84 -100.42
C ASN A 282 -20.43 -56.48 -100.89
N PRO A 283 -21.50 -56.89 -100.16
CA PRO A 283 -22.88 -56.61 -100.55
C PRO A 283 -23.21 -55.10 -100.65
N GLN A 284 -22.32 -54.22 -100.18
CA GLN A 284 -22.46 -52.77 -100.30
C GLN A 284 -21.74 -52.13 -101.53
N GLY A 285 -21.08 -52.90 -102.41
CA GLY A 285 -20.68 -52.47 -103.75
C GLY A 285 -19.39 -51.63 -103.91
N PHE A 286 -18.49 -51.60 -102.92
CA PHE A 286 -17.20 -50.91 -103.01
C PHE A 286 -16.06 -51.72 -102.37
N SER A 287 -14.83 -51.60 -102.91
CA SER A 287 -13.61 -52.18 -102.31
C SER A 287 -12.59 -51.10 -101.91
N LEU A 288 -11.90 -51.33 -100.79
CA LEU A 288 -10.95 -50.41 -100.17
C LEU A 288 -9.55 -51.04 -100.19
N VAL A 289 -8.54 -50.34 -100.73
CA VAL A 289 -7.14 -50.81 -100.75
C VAL A 289 -6.20 -49.65 -100.40
N ILE A 290 -5.19 -49.90 -99.56
CA ILE A 290 -4.15 -48.91 -99.22
C ILE A 290 -2.96 -49.07 -100.18
N LYS A 291 -2.58 -48.00 -100.89
CA LYS A 291 -1.40 -48.00 -101.77
C LYS A 291 -0.54 -46.76 -101.50
N ASN A 292 0.75 -46.97 -101.25
CA ASN A 292 1.71 -45.91 -100.88
C ASN A 292 1.20 -44.96 -99.79
N GLY A 293 0.54 -45.51 -98.76
CA GLY A 293 0.06 -44.74 -97.60
C GLY A 293 -1.24 -43.96 -97.81
N ALA A 294 -1.89 -44.05 -98.98
CA ALA A 294 -3.21 -43.46 -99.23
C ALA A 294 -4.28 -44.55 -99.34
N LEU A 295 -5.43 -44.32 -98.69
CA LEU A 295 -6.62 -45.17 -98.81
C LEU A 295 -7.29 -44.89 -100.17
N CYS A 296 -7.27 -45.87 -101.07
CA CYS A 296 -7.94 -45.78 -102.35
C CYS A 296 -9.28 -46.53 -102.27
N VAL A 297 -10.37 -45.80 -102.50
CA VAL A 297 -11.70 -46.40 -102.70
C VAL A 297 -11.86 -46.71 -104.18
N ARG A 298 -12.10 -47.96 -104.52
CA ARG A 298 -12.45 -48.36 -105.88
C ARG A 298 -13.92 -48.78 -105.91
N ARG A 299 -14.70 -48.10 -106.74
CA ARG A 299 -16.04 -48.58 -107.09
C ARG A 299 -15.86 -49.78 -108.01
N VAL A 300 -16.33 -50.94 -107.59
CA VAL A 300 -16.44 -52.11 -108.46
C VAL A 300 -17.66 -51.84 -109.34
N VAL A 301 -17.45 -51.81 -110.66
CA VAL A 301 -18.54 -51.81 -111.65
C VAL A 301 -18.56 -53.20 -112.25
#